data_AF-A0A8J8BNN4-F1
#
_entry.id   AF-A0A8J8BNN4-F1
#
_cell.length_a   1.000
_cell.length_b   1.000
_cell.length_c   1.000
_cell.angle_alpha   90.00
_cell.angle_beta   90.00
_cell.angle_gamma   90.00
#
_symmetry.space_group_name_H-M   'P 1'
#
loop_
_entity.id
_entity.type
_entity.pdbx_description
1 polymer ?
#
loop_
_entity_poly.entity_id
_entity_poly.type
_entity_poly.pdbx_seq_one_letter_code
_entity_poly.pdbx_strand_id
1 'polypeptide(L)'
;ALCDKMCAPGCEYKWPIPGPYPRDPPYFTIEVTDVLFGGLNGMECPDFDGIYYDTIMEAVQTTTFTTVAPADIDEIGIVMLDTELDFAGWKAACEYNLVLIGGPVANIVVKQLVDEGVSTVDWTTSPGEWEYITDPYGDCDILIIAGADRDATREAAQDLIDQL
;
A
#
# COMPACT_ATOMS: atom_id res chain seq x y z
N ALA A 1 24.29 6.15 -30.64
CA ALA A 1 24.81 7.52 -30.66
C ALA A 1 23.67 8.43 -30.23
N LEU A 2 23.75 9.00 -29.03
CA LEU A 2 22.80 10.00 -28.52
C LEU A 2 23.52 11.34 -28.57
N CYS A 3 23.32 12.09 -29.64
CA CYS A 3 23.60 13.53 -29.77
C CYS A 3 23.15 13.96 -31.16
N ASP A 4 21.83 14.01 -31.38
CA ASP A 4 21.31 14.90 -32.41
C ASP A 4 21.56 16.32 -31.91
N LYS A 5 22.34 17.07 -32.68
CA LYS A 5 22.58 18.49 -32.40
C LYS A 5 21.24 19.20 -32.49
N MET A 6 20.76 19.75 -31.39
CA MET A 6 19.51 20.51 -31.37
C MET A 6 19.83 21.97 -31.63
N CYS A 7 19.28 22.54 -32.70
CA CYS A 7 19.39 23.97 -33.00
C CYS A 7 18.24 24.70 -32.31
N ALA A 8 18.56 25.57 -31.36
CA ALA A 8 17.56 26.38 -30.69
C ALA A 8 17.17 27.61 -31.54
N PRO A 9 15.93 28.12 -31.41
CA PRO A 9 15.37 29.14 -32.30
C PRO A 9 15.89 30.58 -32.10
N GLY A 10 16.92 30.83 -31.29
CA GLY A 10 17.58 32.14 -31.15
C GLY A 10 17.89 32.52 -29.71
N CYS A 11 18.67 33.59 -29.53
CA CYS A 11 19.16 34.09 -28.24
C CYS A 11 18.05 34.78 -27.40
N GLU A 12 16.86 35.01 -27.97
CA GLU A 12 15.79 35.78 -27.33
C GLU A 12 14.70 34.92 -26.67
N TYR A 13 14.69 33.60 -26.89
CA TYR A 13 13.58 32.74 -26.49
C TYR A 13 14.00 31.67 -25.49
N LYS A 14 13.27 31.59 -24.37
CA LYS A 14 13.36 30.51 -23.41
C LYS A 14 12.94 29.19 -24.05
N TRP A 15 13.75 28.14 -23.90
CA TRP A 15 13.43 26.83 -24.42
C TRP A 15 13.10 25.84 -23.28
N PRO A 16 11.82 25.49 -23.09
CA PRO A 16 11.41 24.54 -22.06
C PRO A 16 11.66 23.09 -22.51
N ILE A 17 12.35 22.33 -21.67
CA ILE A 17 12.57 20.88 -21.81
C ILE A 17 11.79 20.20 -20.68
N PRO A 18 10.69 19.49 -20.98
CA PRO A 18 9.91 18.77 -19.96
C PRO A 18 10.68 17.53 -19.49
N GLY A 19 10.50 17.16 -18.22
CA GLY A 19 11.05 15.92 -17.67
C GLY A 19 10.55 14.66 -18.41
N PRO A 20 11.31 13.53 -18.33
CA PRO A 20 11.05 12.32 -19.12
C PRO A 20 9.79 11.54 -18.72
N TYR A 21 9.20 11.84 -17.56
CA TYR A 21 7.97 11.17 -17.12
C TYR A 21 6.74 11.86 -17.69
N PRO A 22 5.86 11.14 -18.40
CA PRO A 22 4.63 11.70 -18.96
C PRO A 22 3.63 11.97 -17.83
N ARG A 23 3.71 13.16 -17.23
CA ARG A 23 2.67 13.77 -16.39
C ARG A 23 2.33 15.14 -16.98
N ASP A 24 1.07 15.54 -16.84
CA ASP A 24 0.60 16.87 -17.20
C ASP A 24 0.04 17.56 -15.94
N PRO A 25 0.73 18.55 -15.36
CA PRO A 25 2.02 19.12 -15.79
C PRO A 25 3.23 18.22 -15.46
N PRO A 26 4.39 18.40 -16.14
CA PRO A 26 5.61 17.64 -15.86
C PRO A 26 6.21 17.97 -14.49
N TYR A 27 6.78 16.98 -13.81
CA TYR A 27 7.34 17.11 -12.44
C TYR A 27 8.44 18.19 -12.33
N PHE A 28 9.21 18.37 -13.40
CA PHE A 28 10.11 19.49 -13.56
C PHE A 28 10.16 19.91 -15.03
N THR A 29 10.44 21.17 -15.25
CA THR A 29 10.78 21.73 -16.55
C THR A 29 12.12 22.43 -16.42
N ILE A 30 13.04 22.16 -17.34
CA ILE A 30 14.27 22.95 -17.47
C ILE A 30 14.00 24.03 -18.51
N GLU A 31 14.08 25.29 -18.12
CA GLU A 31 14.10 26.40 -19.07
C GLU A 31 15.56 26.73 -19.40
N VAL A 32 15.96 26.53 -20.64
CA VAL A 32 17.27 26.94 -21.12
C VAL A 32 17.16 28.36 -21.70
N THR A 33 17.95 29.29 -21.17
CA THR A 33 17.97 30.69 -21.58
C THR A 33 19.17 31.02 -22.47
N ASP A 34 20.23 30.22 -22.39
CA ASP A 34 21.39 30.33 -23.26
C ASP A 34 21.74 28.96 -23.83
N VAL A 35 21.35 28.77 -25.08
CA VAL A 35 21.26 27.50 -25.79
C VAL A 35 22.41 27.30 -26.77
N LEU A 36 23.30 28.28 -26.89
CA LEU A 36 24.41 28.25 -27.82
C LEU A 36 25.68 27.83 -27.08
N PHE A 37 26.45 26.93 -27.70
CA PHE A 37 27.79 26.54 -27.24
C PHE A 37 28.62 26.32 -28.49
N GLY A 38 29.37 27.33 -28.92
CA GLY A 38 30.21 27.19 -30.10
C GLY A 38 30.71 28.51 -30.70
N GLY A 39 31.99 28.79 -30.48
CA GLY A 39 32.69 29.89 -31.13
C GLY A 39 33.02 29.66 -32.60
N LEU A 40 33.04 30.79 -33.33
CA LEU A 40 33.83 31.08 -34.54
C LEU A 40 33.39 30.46 -35.88
N ASN A 41 32.43 31.10 -36.54
CA ASN A 41 32.59 31.84 -37.81
C ASN A 41 31.21 32.11 -38.41
N GLY A 42 30.60 33.25 -38.04
CA GLY A 42 29.45 33.82 -38.76
C GLY A 42 28.08 33.72 -38.09
N MET A 43 27.97 33.62 -36.76
CA MET A 43 26.68 33.66 -36.04
C MET A 43 26.64 34.79 -35.00
N GLU A 44 25.50 35.48 -34.90
CA GLU A 44 25.30 36.83 -34.31
C GLU A 44 25.27 36.92 -32.77
N CYS A 45 25.59 35.86 -32.02
CA CYS A 45 25.58 35.87 -30.54
C CYS A 45 26.80 35.09 -30.01
N PRO A 46 27.93 35.73 -29.63
CA PRO A 46 29.10 35.06 -29.06
C PRO A 46 28.99 34.92 -27.53
N ASP A 47 28.65 33.73 -27.03
CA ASP A 47 28.83 33.33 -25.63
C ASP A 47 30.19 32.60 -25.44
N PHE A 48 30.77 32.70 -24.23
CA PHE A 48 32.03 32.04 -23.85
C PHE A 48 31.96 31.40 -22.46
N ASP A 49 30.81 31.50 -21.80
CA ASP A 49 30.58 31.21 -20.39
C ASP A 49 29.67 30.00 -20.15
N GLY A 50 29.13 29.39 -21.21
CA GLY A 50 28.40 28.12 -21.16
C GLY A 50 26.89 28.28 -21.18
N ILE A 51 26.18 27.18 -20.87
CA ILE A 51 24.71 27.13 -20.92
C ILE A 51 24.13 27.67 -19.62
N TYR A 52 23.24 28.66 -19.73
CA TYR A 52 22.40 29.13 -18.63
C TYR A 52 21.05 28.40 -18.66
N TYR A 53 20.66 27.81 -17.52
CA TYR A 53 19.40 27.10 -17.36
C TYR A 53 18.81 27.32 -15.96
N ASP A 54 17.48 27.36 -15.88
CA ASP A 54 16.73 27.35 -14.62
C ASP A 54 15.87 26.09 -14.54
N THR A 55 15.93 25.41 -13.39
CA THR A 55 15.02 24.29 -13.12
C THR A 55 13.77 24.84 -12.46
N ILE A 56 12.66 24.81 -13.19
CA ILE A 56 11.34 25.06 -12.62
C ILE A 56 10.80 23.73 -12.12
N MET A 57 10.93 23.52 -10.82
CA MET A 57 10.16 22.49 -10.13
C MET A 57 8.83 23.12 -9.74
N GLU A 58 7.73 22.39 -9.93
CA GLU A 58 6.49 22.75 -9.25
C GLU A 58 6.83 22.90 -7.77
N ALA A 59 6.50 24.05 -7.17
CA ALA A 59 6.75 24.28 -5.75
C ALA A 59 6.23 23.04 -5.02
N VAL A 60 7.12 22.35 -4.29
CA VAL A 60 6.75 21.18 -3.49
C VAL A 60 5.49 21.59 -2.78
N GLN A 61 4.35 21.01 -3.17
CA GLN A 61 3.14 21.26 -2.42
C GLN A 61 3.53 20.88 -1.00
N THR A 62 3.50 21.85 -0.09
CA THR A 62 3.50 21.58 1.34
C THR A 62 2.13 20.98 1.67
N THR A 63 1.74 19.93 0.95
CA THR A 63 0.82 18.93 1.43
C THR A 63 1.46 18.42 2.70
N THR A 64 0.83 18.75 3.82
CA THR A 64 1.05 18.08 5.09
C THR A 64 0.84 16.59 4.82
N PHE A 65 1.91 15.86 4.54
CA PHE A 65 1.87 14.42 4.58
C PHE A 65 1.66 14.08 6.04
N THR A 66 0.55 13.41 6.34
CA THR A 66 0.47 12.65 7.57
C THR A 66 1.57 11.62 7.44
N THR A 67 2.69 11.85 8.13
CA THR A 67 3.66 10.79 8.34
C THR A 67 2.91 9.72 9.11
N VAL A 68 2.45 8.70 8.39
CA VAL A 68 2.05 7.46 9.02
C VAL A 68 3.34 6.93 9.59
N ALA A 69 3.58 7.19 10.87
CA ALA A 69 4.54 6.41 11.60
C ALA A 69 4.02 4.98 11.44
N PRO A 70 4.76 4.07 10.77
CA PRO A 70 4.39 2.67 10.84
C PRO A 70 4.29 2.36 12.32
N ALA A 71 3.11 1.93 12.76
CA ALA A 71 3.00 1.41 14.10
C ALA A 71 4.09 0.33 14.21
N ASP A 72 4.93 0.43 15.24
CA ASP A 72 5.86 -0.64 15.59
C ASP A 72 5.00 -1.77 16.14
N ILE A 73 4.35 -2.49 15.24
CA ILE A 73 3.50 -3.62 15.58
C ILE A 73 4.45 -4.79 15.70
N ASP A 74 4.56 -5.32 16.90
CA ASP A 74 5.28 -6.56 17.13
C ASP A 74 4.58 -7.69 16.37
N GLU A 75 5.12 -8.08 15.21
CA GLU A 75 4.51 -9.05 14.28
C GLU A 75 4.21 -10.40 14.96
N ILE A 76 5.03 -10.78 15.95
CA ILE A 76 4.88 -12.01 16.74
C ILE A 76 3.87 -11.87 17.89
N GLY A 77 3.42 -10.66 18.21
CA GLY A 77 2.35 -10.41 19.19
C GLY A 77 0.94 -10.45 18.62
N ILE A 78 0.78 -10.38 17.30
CA ILE A 78 -0.54 -10.36 16.62
C ILE A 78 -1.09 -11.77 16.39
N VAL A 79 -0.20 -12.74 16.19
CA VAL A 79 -0.56 -14.13 15.89
C VAL A 79 -0.21 -15.00 17.08
N MET A 80 -1.19 -15.69 17.62
CA MET A 80 -1.03 -16.63 18.73
C MET A 80 -1.76 -17.93 18.45
N LEU A 81 -1.35 -19.01 19.12
CA LEU A 81 -2.07 -20.26 19.09
C LEU A 81 -3.41 -20.13 19.84
N ASP A 82 -4.38 -20.92 19.42
CA ASP A 82 -5.69 -21.00 20.08
C ASP A 82 -5.58 -21.40 21.57
N THR A 83 -4.57 -22.20 21.92
CA THR A 83 -4.28 -22.58 23.31
C THR A 83 -3.59 -21.48 24.14
N GLU A 84 -3.03 -20.46 23.49
CA GLU A 84 -2.34 -19.35 24.16
C GLU A 84 -3.30 -18.21 24.50
N LEU A 85 -4.43 -18.13 23.79
CA LEU A 85 -5.47 -17.14 24.06
C LEU A 85 -6.22 -17.47 25.37
N ASP A 86 -6.18 -16.56 26.34
CA ASP A 86 -7.14 -16.57 27.45
C ASP A 86 -8.51 -16.08 26.97
N PHE A 87 -9.28 -16.99 26.39
CA PHE A 87 -10.58 -16.66 25.81
C PHE A 87 -11.58 -16.18 26.87
N ALA A 88 -11.47 -16.65 28.12
CA ALA A 88 -12.33 -16.18 29.20
C ALA A 88 -12.01 -14.74 29.60
N GLY A 89 -10.71 -14.41 29.70
CA GLY A 89 -10.24 -13.04 29.89
C GLY A 89 -10.66 -12.13 28.72
N TRP A 90 -10.48 -12.60 27.49
CA TRP A 90 -10.88 -11.87 26.28
C TRP A 90 -12.39 -11.55 26.26
N LYS A 91 -13.27 -12.52 26.57
CA LYS A 91 -14.73 -12.29 26.65
C LYS A 91 -15.11 -11.19 27.65
N ALA A 92 -14.35 -11.05 28.74
CA ALA A 92 -14.64 -10.07 29.78
C ALA A 92 -14.09 -8.67 29.45
N ALA A 93 -12.93 -8.60 28.80
CA ALA A 93 -12.23 -7.35 28.54
C ALA A 93 -12.58 -6.75 27.18
N CYS A 94 -12.75 -7.58 26.13
CA CYS A 94 -13.04 -7.16 24.76
C CYS A 94 -12.11 -6.01 24.33
N GLU A 95 -10.81 -6.28 24.32
CA GLU A 95 -9.80 -5.26 23.98
C GLU A 95 -9.50 -5.21 22.48
N TYR A 96 -9.87 -6.26 21.73
CA TYR A 96 -9.57 -6.41 20.30
C TYR A 96 -10.51 -7.41 19.62
N ASN A 97 -10.72 -7.23 18.31
CA ASN A 97 -11.45 -8.19 17.46
C ASN A 97 -10.60 -9.44 17.21
N LEU A 98 -11.24 -10.58 16.99
CA LEU A 98 -10.57 -11.85 16.72
C LEU A 98 -10.72 -12.26 15.25
N VAL A 99 -9.63 -12.76 14.68
CA VAL A 99 -9.64 -13.53 13.44
C VAL A 99 -9.21 -14.95 13.77
N LEU A 100 -10.12 -15.90 13.62
CA LEU A 100 -9.92 -17.30 13.98
C LEU A 100 -9.79 -18.13 12.71
N ILE A 101 -8.63 -18.77 12.52
CA ILE A 101 -8.38 -19.65 11.39
C ILE A 101 -8.55 -21.11 11.83
N GLY A 102 -9.35 -21.86 11.07
CA GLY A 102 -9.61 -23.28 11.26
C GLY A 102 -10.92 -23.59 11.98
N GLY A 103 -11.57 -24.69 11.59
CA GLY A 103 -12.83 -25.12 12.17
C GLY A 103 -12.70 -25.75 13.57
N PRO A 104 -13.80 -26.23 14.17
CA PRO A 104 -13.87 -26.77 15.52
C PRO A 104 -12.90 -27.91 15.87
N VAL A 105 -12.37 -28.61 14.86
CA VAL A 105 -11.38 -29.67 15.06
C VAL A 105 -9.97 -29.11 15.24
N ALA A 106 -9.68 -27.98 14.59
CA ALA A 106 -8.33 -27.39 14.54
C ALA A 106 -8.18 -26.17 15.45
N ASN A 107 -9.29 -25.53 15.85
CA ASN A 107 -9.29 -24.35 16.70
C ASN A 107 -10.28 -24.52 17.86
N ILE A 108 -9.78 -24.55 19.09
CA ILE A 108 -10.59 -24.78 20.30
C ILE A 108 -11.57 -23.64 20.59
N VAL A 109 -11.25 -22.41 20.18
CA VAL A 109 -12.12 -21.24 20.36
C VAL A 109 -13.32 -21.36 19.44
N VAL A 110 -13.09 -21.71 18.17
CA VAL A 110 -14.17 -21.98 17.20
C VAL A 110 -15.04 -23.14 17.67
N LYS A 111 -14.45 -24.19 18.25
CA LYS A 111 -15.23 -25.26 18.88
C LYS A 111 -16.15 -24.75 19.98
N GLN A 112 -15.63 -23.91 20.88
CA GLN A 112 -16.43 -23.36 21.96
C GLN A 112 -17.55 -22.46 21.42
N LEU A 113 -17.29 -21.65 20.40
CA LEU A 113 -18.30 -20.82 19.73
C LEU A 113 -19.43 -21.65 19.13
N VAL A 114 -19.12 -22.79 18.52
CA VAL A 114 -20.13 -23.74 17.99
C VAL A 114 -20.89 -24.42 19.12
N ASP A 115 -20.20 -24.89 20.16
CA ASP A 115 -20.82 -25.58 21.30
C ASP A 115 -21.78 -24.63 22.08
N GLU A 116 -21.46 -23.34 22.13
CA GLU A 116 -22.31 -22.29 22.73
C GLU A 116 -23.44 -21.82 21.78
N GLY A 117 -23.45 -22.27 20.52
CA GLY A 117 -24.44 -21.86 19.52
C GLY A 117 -24.25 -20.44 18.98
N VAL A 118 -23.07 -19.85 19.17
CA VAL A 118 -22.71 -18.52 18.69
C VAL A 118 -22.32 -18.58 17.20
N SER A 119 -21.50 -19.56 16.83
CA SER A 119 -21.22 -19.87 15.42
C SER A 119 -22.34 -20.77 14.86
N THR A 120 -22.83 -20.42 13.67
CA THR A 120 -24.01 -21.04 13.04
C THR A 120 -23.68 -21.87 11.82
N VAL A 121 -22.47 -21.72 11.27
CA VAL A 121 -22.00 -22.46 10.10
C VAL A 121 -21.70 -23.91 10.48
N ASP A 122 -22.14 -24.86 9.63
CA ASP A 122 -21.71 -26.25 9.74
C ASP A 122 -20.31 -26.43 9.14
N TRP A 123 -19.30 -26.17 9.96
CA TRP A 123 -17.90 -26.31 9.59
C TRP A 123 -17.48 -27.74 9.23
N THR A 124 -18.29 -28.77 9.53
CA THR A 124 -17.96 -30.16 9.17
C THR A 124 -18.23 -30.45 7.70
N THR A 125 -19.09 -29.65 7.05
CA THR A 125 -19.46 -29.78 5.64
C THR A 125 -19.16 -28.53 4.82
N SER A 126 -18.69 -27.45 5.46
CA SER A 126 -18.37 -26.19 4.77
C SER A 126 -17.28 -26.38 3.70
N PRO A 127 -17.50 -25.88 2.47
CA PRO A 127 -16.50 -25.93 1.41
C PRO A 127 -15.31 -24.97 1.61
N GLY A 128 -15.29 -24.20 2.70
CA GLY A 128 -14.35 -23.09 2.90
C GLY A 128 -15.11 -21.78 2.81
N GLU A 129 -15.45 -21.21 3.96
CA GLU A 129 -16.30 -20.01 4.08
C GLU A 129 -15.82 -19.13 5.22
N TRP A 130 -16.38 -17.92 5.30
CA TRP A 130 -16.17 -17.00 6.42
C TRP A 130 -17.46 -16.77 7.19
N GLU A 131 -17.36 -16.71 8.50
CA GLU A 131 -18.45 -16.27 9.37
C GLU A 131 -18.00 -15.04 10.14
N TYR A 132 -18.67 -13.91 9.89
CA TYR A 132 -18.47 -12.68 10.64
C TYR A 132 -19.56 -12.56 11.70
N ILE A 133 -19.15 -12.55 12.96
CA ILE A 133 -20.00 -12.52 14.13
C ILE A 133 -19.80 -11.18 14.82
N THR A 134 -20.88 -10.40 14.87
CA THR A 134 -20.86 -9.06 15.46
C THR A 134 -21.14 -9.15 16.96
N ASP A 135 -20.28 -8.53 17.77
CA ASP A 135 -20.54 -8.28 19.18
C ASP A 135 -21.03 -9.50 20.03
N PRO A 136 -20.50 -10.75 19.87
CA PRO A 136 -21.06 -11.92 20.55
C PRO A 136 -20.95 -11.89 22.08
N TYR A 137 -20.01 -11.11 22.63
CA TYR A 137 -19.78 -11.01 24.09
C TYR A 137 -19.56 -9.57 24.59
N GLY A 138 -19.89 -8.55 23.78
CA GLY A 138 -19.57 -7.15 24.08
C GLY A 138 -19.42 -6.36 22.79
N ASP A 139 -18.51 -5.40 22.73
CA ASP A 139 -18.30 -4.50 21.58
C ASP A 139 -17.20 -5.00 20.60
N CYS A 140 -16.90 -6.30 20.60
CA CYS A 140 -15.82 -6.89 19.79
C CYS A 140 -16.39 -7.93 18.86
N ASP A 141 -15.88 -7.92 17.63
CA ASP A 141 -16.27 -8.85 16.59
C ASP A 141 -15.34 -10.06 16.51
N ILE A 142 -15.87 -11.14 15.92
CA ILE A 142 -15.13 -12.34 15.58
C ILE A 142 -15.32 -12.64 14.10
N LEU A 143 -14.22 -12.84 13.38
CA LEU A 143 -14.22 -13.40 12.03
C LEU A 143 -13.65 -14.83 12.09
N ILE A 144 -14.45 -15.82 11.69
CA ILE A 144 -14.01 -17.20 11.55
C ILE A 144 -13.73 -17.48 10.08
N ILE A 145 -12.58 -18.07 9.77
CA ILE A 145 -12.21 -18.54 8.44
C ILE A 145 -11.90 -20.03 8.54
N ALA A 146 -12.77 -20.85 7.96
CA ALA A 146 -12.66 -22.29 8.10
C ALA A 146 -13.32 -23.04 6.94
N GLY A 147 -12.90 -24.29 6.75
CA GLY A 147 -13.57 -25.27 5.90
C GLY A 147 -13.57 -26.65 6.54
N ALA A 148 -14.25 -27.60 5.92
CA ALA A 148 -14.38 -28.98 6.39
C ALA A 148 -13.04 -29.70 6.55
N ASP A 149 -12.02 -29.28 5.79
CA ASP A 149 -10.68 -29.83 5.84
C ASP A 149 -9.60 -28.75 5.66
N ARG A 150 -8.34 -29.21 5.63
CA ARG A 150 -7.16 -28.35 5.53
C ARG A 150 -7.07 -27.63 4.19
N ASP A 151 -7.50 -28.25 3.11
CA ASP A 151 -7.44 -27.65 1.77
C ASP A 151 -8.53 -26.57 1.65
N ALA A 152 -9.75 -26.88 2.08
CA ALA A 152 -10.85 -25.91 2.14
C ALA A 152 -10.53 -24.71 3.05
N THR A 153 -9.95 -24.95 4.22
CA THR A 153 -9.51 -23.86 5.13
C THR A 153 -8.41 -23.00 4.50
N ARG A 154 -7.44 -23.62 3.79
CA ARG A 154 -6.40 -22.88 3.08
C ARG A 154 -6.98 -22.00 1.98
N GLU A 155 -7.93 -22.54 1.20
CA GLU A 155 -8.60 -21.78 0.14
C GLU A 155 -9.40 -20.61 0.72
N ALA A 156 -10.16 -20.82 1.80
CA ALA A 156 -10.88 -19.74 2.47
C ALA A 156 -9.93 -18.65 3.01
N ALA A 157 -8.77 -19.03 3.57
CA ALA A 157 -7.77 -18.06 4.03
C ALA A 157 -7.11 -17.31 2.87
N GLN A 158 -6.84 -17.98 1.75
CA GLN A 158 -6.29 -17.33 0.55
C GLN A 158 -7.29 -16.33 -0.05
N ASP A 159 -8.56 -16.71 -0.15
CA ASP A 159 -9.62 -15.82 -0.64
C ASP A 159 -9.73 -14.54 0.21
N LEU A 160 -9.46 -14.64 1.53
CA LEU A 160 -9.49 -13.46 2.40
C LEU A 160 -8.36 -12.51 2.06
N ILE A 161 -7.15 -13.07 1.91
CA ILE A 161 -5.95 -12.29 1.56
C ILE A 161 -6.14 -11.59 0.22
N ASP A 162 -6.77 -12.25 -0.76
CA ASP A 162 -6.96 -11.70 -2.10
C ASP A 162 -8.02 -10.56 -2.15
N GLN A 163 -8.85 -10.43 -1.12
CA GLN A 163 -9.86 -9.37 -1.00
C GLN A 163 -9.38 -8.12 -0.24
N LEU A 164 -8.17 -8.16 0.34
CA LEU A 164 -7.53 -7.04 1.05
C LEU A 164 -6.69 -6.15 0.12
#